data_AF-A0A7C5N150-F1
#
_entry.id   AF-A0A7C5N150-F1
#
_cell.length_a   1.000
_cell.length_b   1.000
_cell.length_c   1.000
_cell.angle_alpha   90.00
_cell.angle_beta   90.00
_cell.angle_gamma   90.00
#
_symmetry.space_group_name_H-M   'P 1'
#
loop_
_entity.id
_entity.type
_entity.pdbx_description
1 polymer ?
#
loop_
_entity_poly.entity_id
_entity_poly.type
_entity_poly.pdbx_seq_one_letter_code
_entity_poly.pdbx_strand_id
1 'polypeptide(L)'
;MPIRLLISLMVLVGSWGFANPGALAKPGSGKEKTQSEISEILADRTLDKTVRFVINNSLFTLYHEVGHLLVDKQQWPVLGREEDVADNFATYILLTQRRRAFEQALKDAALGWRLEGEARGARTAGDFYGEHSLDLQRAYQIVCMMVGEDRRTFSVTASEWGIDRRRQSGCRDDYEQISRSLEQLISPNRDKNSRAEVTVNYERAGARLALAYKTLRESRLLESVAEDIRNNYGLTTPVLITAMVCDEPNAFYDSQSSEIIVCYELLDDYFDMINAHIEASGGRD
;
A
#
# COMPACT_ATOMS: atom_id res chain seq x y z
N MET A 1 -40.87 -77.97 -20.08
CA MET A 1 -40.63 -77.84 -18.62
C MET A 1 -41.00 -76.43 -18.18
N PRO A 2 -41.59 -76.28 -16.99
CA PRO A 2 -42.70 -75.36 -16.75
C PRO A 2 -42.36 -74.16 -15.86
N ILE A 3 -43.16 -73.10 -16.02
CA ILE A 3 -43.92 -72.35 -15.00
C ILE A 3 -43.18 -71.93 -13.71
N ARG A 4 -43.19 -70.61 -13.45
CA ARG A 4 -43.74 -69.90 -12.26
C ARG A 4 -43.19 -68.48 -12.26
N LEU A 5 -43.86 -67.43 -11.81
CA LEU A 5 -45.27 -67.07 -11.59
C LEU A 5 -45.22 -65.55 -11.31
N LEU A 6 -46.33 -64.87 -11.54
CA LEU A 6 -46.62 -63.48 -11.19
C LEU A 6 -46.16 -63.06 -9.78
N ILE A 7 -45.91 -61.76 -9.59
CA ILE A 7 -46.67 -60.88 -8.69
C ILE A 7 -46.30 -59.41 -8.97
N SER A 8 -47.34 -58.63 -9.22
CA SER A 8 -47.37 -57.17 -9.16
C SER A 8 -47.61 -56.75 -7.71
N LEU A 9 -46.87 -55.79 -7.16
CA LEU A 9 -47.35 -55.01 -6.03
C LEU A 9 -46.93 -53.55 -6.11
N MET A 10 -47.95 -52.72 -5.91
CA MET A 10 -48.01 -51.27 -5.90
C MET A 10 -47.12 -50.60 -4.83
N VAL A 11 -46.60 -49.44 -5.24
CA VAL A 11 -46.60 -48.14 -4.52
C VAL A 11 -46.07 -48.13 -3.09
N LEU A 12 -44.93 -47.47 -2.90
CA LEU A 12 -44.73 -46.56 -1.78
C LEU A 12 -44.06 -45.27 -2.27
N VAL A 13 -44.80 -44.18 -2.10
CA VAL A 13 -44.40 -42.79 -2.31
C VAL A 13 -43.28 -42.48 -1.33
N GLY A 14 -42.05 -42.34 -1.82
CA GLY A 14 -40.90 -41.86 -1.08
C GLY A 14 -40.60 -40.42 -1.50
N SER A 15 -40.89 -39.49 -0.61
CA SER A 15 -40.66 -38.05 -0.72
C SER A 15 -39.26 -37.73 -1.26
N TRP A 16 -39.20 -36.91 -2.31
CA TRP A 16 -37.97 -36.29 -2.77
C TRP A 16 -37.49 -35.30 -1.71
N GLY A 17 -36.62 -35.76 -0.82
CA GLY A 17 -35.82 -34.89 0.03
C GLY A 17 -34.77 -34.20 -0.84
N PHE A 18 -34.98 -32.91 -1.13
CA PHE A 18 -33.94 -32.04 -1.63
C PHE A 18 -32.82 -32.00 -0.59
N ALA A 19 -31.73 -32.73 -0.84
CA ALA A 19 -30.50 -32.58 -0.11
C ALA A 19 -29.93 -31.19 -0.45
N ASN A 20 -29.91 -30.32 0.55
CA ASN A 20 -29.27 -29.02 0.54
C ASN A 20 -27.76 -29.22 0.81
N PRO A 21 -26.83 -28.98 -0.13
CA PRO A 21 -25.42 -28.84 0.20
C PRO A 21 -25.11 -27.35 0.40
N GLY A 22 -25.77 -26.75 1.38
CA GLY A 22 -25.35 -25.49 1.97
C GLY A 22 -24.42 -25.78 3.14
N ALA A 23 -23.12 -25.88 2.88
CA ALA A 23 -22.05 -25.59 3.85
C ALA A 23 -20.68 -25.71 3.16
N LEU A 24 -20.40 -24.78 2.24
CA LEU A 24 -19.00 -24.46 1.96
C LEU A 24 -18.44 -23.78 3.21
N ALA A 25 -17.48 -24.45 3.83
CA ALA A 25 -16.74 -23.96 4.97
C ALA A 25 -16.17 -22.57 4.67
N LYS A 26 -16.44 -21.60 5.56
CA LYS A 26 -15.78 -20.31 5.54
C LYS A 26 -14.27 -20.51 5.79
N PRO A 27 -13.36 -19.96 4.97
CA PRO A 27 -11.96 -19.90 5.32
C PRO A 27 -11.75 -18.89 6.47
N GLY A 28 -10.73 -19.18 7.28
CA GLY A 28 -10.58 -18.75 8.67
C GLY A 28 -10.34 -17.27 8.93
N SER A 29 -10.75 -16.86 10.12
CA SER A 29 -10.84 -15.52 10.69
C SER A 29 -9.51 -14.92 11.16
N GLY A 30 -8.45 -15.01 10.34
CA GLY A 30 -7.14 -14.39 10.65
C GLY A 30 -6.81 -13.14 9.82
N LYS A 31 -7.46 -12.97 8.66
CA LYS A 31 -7.05 -11.99 7.62
C LYS A 31 -7.49 -10.53 7.87
N GLU A 32 -8.35 -10.27 8.85
CA GLU A 32 -9.07 -8.99 8.96
C GLU A 32 -8.47 -7.99 9.98
N LYS A 33 -7.64 -8.47 10.92
CA LYS A 33 -7.34 -7.71 12.14
C LYS A 33 -6.29 -6.60 11.93
N THR A 34 -5.25 -6.85 11.15
CA THR A 34 -4.11 -5.93 10.96
C THR A 34 -4.42 -4.76 10.04
N GLN A 35 -5.10 -5.05 8.92
CA GLN A 35 -5.64 -4.00 8.04
C GLN A 35 -6.69 -3.16 8.78
N SER A 36 -7.34 -3.73 9.82
CA SER A 36 -8.19 -2.96 10.73
C SER A 36 -7.37 -1.99 11.58
N GLU A 37 -6.24 -2.40 12.16
CA GLU A 37 -5.42 -1.53 13.05
C GLU A 37 -4.88 -0.28 12.31
N ILE A 38 -4.21 -0.42 11.16
CA ILE A 38 -3.78 0.75 10.36
C ILE A 38 -5.01 1.57 9.98
N SER A 39 -6.06 0.92 9.48
CA SER A 39 -7.27 1.62 9.04
C SER A 39 -7.94 2.38 10.18
N GLU A 40 -7.86 1.91 11.43
CA GLU A 40 -8.44 2.57 12.60
C GLU A 40 -7.62 3.81 12.97
N ILE A 41 -6.29 3.69 13.02
CA ILE A 41 -5.38 4.82 13.28
C ILE A 41 -5.53 5.89 12.20
N LEU A 42 -5.50 5.49 10.93
CA LEU A 42 -5.67 6.39 9.81
C LEU A 42 -7.08 6.98 9.71
N ALA A 43 -8.10 6.31 10.25
CA ALA A 43 -9.48 6.81 10.28
C ALA A 43 -9.79 7.67 11.52
N ASP A 44 -8.90 7.70 12.53
CA ASP A 44 -9.09 8.52 13.72
C ASP A 44 -9.16 9.98 13.31
N ARG A 45 -10.31 10.62 13.48
CA ARG A 45 -10.55 12.02 13.10
C ARG A 45 -10.01 13.03 14.12
N THR A 46 -9.60 12.57 15.28
CA THR A 46 -9.02 13.41 16.34
C THR A 46 -7.53 13.65 16.11
N LEU A 47 -6.90 12.84 15.25
CA LEU A 47 -5.52 13.01 14.86
C LEU A 47 -5.31 14.37 14.17
N ASP A 48 -4.33 15.11 14.66
CA ASP A 48 -3.87 16.36 14.09
C ASP A 48 -3.49 16.19 12.60
N LYS A 49 -3.78 17.20 11.77
CA LYS A 49 -3.61 17.11 10.31
C LYS A 49 -2.14 16.92 9.92
N THR A 50 -1.22 17.61 10.59
CA THR A 50 0.22 17.47 10.37
C THR A 50 0.65 16.05 10.73
N VAL A 51 0.24 15.54 11.89
CA VAL A 51 0.56 14.15 12.30
C VAL A 51 0.00 13.14 11.29
N ARG A 52 -1.23 13.34 10.80
CA ARG A 52 -1.84 12.44 9.81
C ARG A 52 -1.04 12.43 8.51
N PHE A 53 -0.66 13.60 8.01
CA PHE A 53 0.15 13.74 6.80
C PHE A 53 1.47 12.98 6.92
N VAL A 54 2.16 13.11 8.06
CA VAL A 54 3.42 12.40 8.34
C VAL A 54 3.22 10.88 8.36
N ILE A 55 2.20 10.40 9.07
CA ILE A 55 1.87 8.95 9.12
C ILE A 55 1.53 8.42 7.72
N ASN A 56 0.75 9.17 6.94
CA ASN A 56 0.32 8.78 5.61
C ASN A 56 1.48 8.70 4.61
N ASN A 57 2.36 9.71 4.59
CA ASN A 57 3.57 9.69 3.74
C ASN A 57 4.55 8.60 4.20
N SER A 58 4.69 8.37 5.51
CA SER A 58 5.50 7.27 6.05
C SER A 58 4.96 5.90 5.60
N LEU A 59 3.63 5.72 5.59
CA LEU A 59 3.01 4.50 5.11
C LEU A 59 3.24 4.27 3.62
N PHE A 60 3.11 5.31 2.80
CA PHE A 60 3.42 5.22 1.36
C PHE A 60 4.89 4.83 1.15
N THR A 61 5.81 5.51 1.84
CA THR A 61 7.26 5.24 1.78
C THR A 61 7.58 3.81 2.21
N LEU A 62 6.98 3.32 3.29
CA LEU A 62 7.18 1.94 3.73
C LEU A 62 6.77 0.92 2.67
N TYR A 63 5.62 1.10 2.02
CA TYR A 63 5.22 0.20 0.95
C TYR A 63 6.07 0.36 -0.32
N HIS A 64 6.64 1.55 -0.56
CA HIS A 64 7.63 1.74 -1.61
C HIS A 64 8.87 0.85 -1.33
N GLU A 65 9.41 0.87 -0.11
CA GLU A 65 10.52 -0.02 0.28
C GLU A 65 10.14 -1.50 0.25
N VAL A 66 8.90 -1.85 0.57
CA VAL A 66 8.40 -3.21 0.35
C VAL A 66 8.41 -3.57 -1.14
N GLY A 67 8.13 -2.62 -2.04
CA GLY A 67 8.29 -2.80 -3.47
C GLY A 67 9.70 -3.26 -3.84
N HIS A 68 10.74 -2.58 -3.36
CA HIS A 68 12.13 -2.98 -3.55
C HIS A 68 12.45 -4.36 -2.96
N LEU A 69 11.99 -4.62 -1.74
CA LEU A 69 12.10 -5.94 -1.10
C LEU A 69 11.51 -7.05 -1.97
N LEU A 70 10.36 -6.81 -2.62
CA LEU A 70 9.72 -7.80 -3.48
C LEU A 70 10.43 -7.94 -4.83
N VAL A 71 10.92 -6.85 -5.41
CA VAL A 71 11.76 -6.90 -6.60
C VAL A 71 12.97 -7.80 -6.36
N ASP A 72 13.68 -7.60 -5.25
CA ASP A 72 14.83 -8.42 -4.89
C ASP A 72 14.42 -9.85 -4.51
N LYS A 73 13.58 -10.05 -3.49
CA LYS A 73 13.37 -11.39 -2.90
C LYS A 73 12.39 -12.27 -3.68
N GLN A 74 11.49 -11.68 -4.45
CA GLN A 74 10.59 -12.42 -5.35
C GLN A 74 11.03 -12.35 -6.81
N GLN A 75 12.17 -11.70 -7.09
CA GLN A 75 12.77 -11.59 -8.43
C GLN A 75 11.76 -11.03 -9.44
N TRP A 76 11.03 -9.97 -9.06
CA TRP A 76 10.09 -9.36 -9.98
C TRP A 76 10.84 -8.79 -11.19
N PRO A 77 10.34 -9.02 -12.42
CA PRO A 77 10.97 -8.47 -13.60
C PRO A 77 10.82 -6.94 -13.62
N VAL A 78 11.94 -6.24 -13.84
CA VAL A 78 11.97 -4.78 -14.01
C VAL A 78 12.31 -4.46 -15.47
N LEU A 79 11.36 -3.88 -16.21
CA LEU A 79 11.53 -3.46 -17.62
C LEU A 79 11.56 -1.93 -17.79
N GLY A 80 11.46 -1.18 -16.69
CA GLY A 80 11.52 0.28 -16.62
C GLY A 80 12.44 0.73 -15.48
N ARG A 81 12.10 1.82 -14.80
CA ARG A 81 12.77 2.20 -13.55
C ARG A 81 12.17 1.39 -12.39
N GLU A 82 13.02 0.84 -11.54
CA GLU A 82 12.58 0.08 -10.37
C GLU A 82 11.76 0.94 -9.41
N GLU A 83 12.16 2.21 -9.27
CA GLU A 83 11.45 3.25 -8.52
C GLU A 83 9.99 3.42 -8.93
N ASP A 84 9.71 3.41 -10.24
CA ASP A 84 8.34 3.50 -10.73
C ASP A 84 7.56 2.22 -10.39
N VAL A 85 8.23 1.05 -10.32
CA VAL A 85 7.59 -0.21 -9.88
C VAL A 85 7.25 -0.14 -8.39
N ALA A 86 8.16 0.36 -7.56
CA ALA A 86 7.96 0.54 -6.13
C ALA A 86 6.80 1.51 -5.82
N ASP A 87 6.76 2.68 -6.48
CA ASP A 87 5.64 3.64 -6.35
C ASP A 87 4.30 3.06 -6.80
N ASN A 88 4.29 2.36 -7.94
CA ASN A 88 3.08 1.75 -8.46
C ASN A 88 2.57 0.64 -7.53
N PHE A 89 3.48 -0.14 -6.93
CA PHE A 89 3.15 -1.14 -5.93
C PHE A 89 2.55 -0.50 -4.67
N ALA A 90 3.20 0.51 -4.10
CA ALA A 90 2.69 1.23 -2.93
C ALA A 90 1.31 1.83 -3.18
N THR A 91 1.14 2.48 -4.33
CA THR A 91 -0.15 3.05 -4.76
C THR A 91 -1.22 1.97 -4.87
N TYR A 92 -0.91 0.85 -5.52
CA TYR A 92 -1.83 -0.25 -5.75
C TYR A 92 -2.29 -0.92 -4.45
N ILE A 93 -1.37 -1.23 -3.54
CA ILE A 93 -1.70 -1.89 -2.27
C ILE A 93 -2.58 -1.00 -1.40
N LEU A 94 -2.30 0.31 -1.33
CA LEU A 94 -3.13 1.24 -0.56
C LEU A 94 -4.50 1.46 -1.22
N LEU A 95 -4.56 1.58 -2.56
CA LEU A 95 -5.80 1.81 -3.29
C LEU A 95 -6.77 0.63 -3.20
N THR A 96 -6.24 -0.61 -3.26
CA THR A 96 -7.04 -1.83 -3.19
C THR A 96 -7.68 -2.07 -1.82
N GLN A 97 -7.27 -1.36 -0.77
CA GLN A 97 -7.94 -1.40 0.52
C GLN A 97 -9.38 -0.87 0.46
N ARG A 98 -9.68 0.03 -0.50
CA ARG A 98 -11.01 0.63 -0.71
C ARG A 98 -11.62 1.23 0.55
N ARG A 99 -10.78 1.91 1.35
CA ARG A 99 -11.22 2.66 2.53
C ARG A 99 -10.73 4.10 2.42
N ARG A 100 -11.59 5.04 2.84
CA ARG A 100 -11.32 6.49 2.82
C ARG A 100 -10.01 6.88 3.50
N ALA A 101 -9.60 6.15 4.53
CA ALA A 101 -8.35 6.38 5.23
C ALA A 101 -7.13 6.17 4.31
N PHE A 102 -7.10 5.09 3.53
CA PHE A 102 -6.03 4.82 2.55
C PHE A 102 -6.15 5.70 1.31
N GLU A 103 -7.37 6.05 0.89
CA GLU A 103 -7.58 7.06 -0.15
C GLU A 103 -6.99 8.42 0.26
N GLN A 104 -7.16 8.82 1.52
CA GLN A 104 -6.52 10.02 2.05
C GLN A 104 -5.01 9.86 2.10
N ALA A 105 -4.49 8.69 2.49
CA ALA A 105 -3.04 8.46 2.49
C ALA A 105 -2.42 8.64 1.09
N LEU A 106 -3.11 8.20 0.03
CA LEU A 106 -2.67 8.43 -1.35
C LEU A 106 -2.74 9.90 -1.77
N LYS A 107 -3.75 10.65 -1.31
CA LYS A 107 -3.80 12.11 -1.55
C LYS A 107 -2.64 12.83 -0.86
N ASP A 108 -2.35 12.44 0.37
CA ASP A 108 -1.26 13.02 1.15
C ASP A 108 0.10 12.65 0.56
N ALA A 109 0.27 11.44 0.04
CA ALA A 109 1.48 11.02 -0.68
C ALA A 109 1.66 11.80 -2.00
N ALA A 110 0.60 11.98 -2.78
CA ALA A 110 0.65 12.82 -3.97
C ALA A 110 1.00 14.27 -3.62
N LEU A 111 0.41 14.82 -2.55
CA LEU A 111 0.75 16.16 -2.05
C LEU A 111 2.22 16.24 -1.61
N GLY A 112 2.75 15.25 -0.88
CA GLY A 112 4.16 15.21 -0.47
C GLY A 112 5.11 15.33 -1.65
N TRP A 113 4.94 14.48 -2.67
CA TRP A 113 5.72 14.55 -3.91
C TRP A 113 5.59 15.90 -4.64
N ARG A 114 4.40 16.52 -4.60
CA ARG A 114 4.19 17.84 -5.18
C ARG A 114 4.97 18.91 -4.41
N LEU A 115 4.90 18.91 -3.09
CA LEU A 115 5.60 19.88 -2.24
C LEU A 115 7.11 19.77 -2.40
N GLU A 116 7.65 18.55 -2.42
CA GLU A 116 9.06 18.31 -2.69
C GLU A 116 9.47 18.81 -4.09
N GLY A 117 8.64 18.51 -5.10
CA GLY A 117 8.87 18.97 -6.46
C GLY A 117 8.80 20.49 -6.65
N GLU A 118 7.95 21.18 -5.88
CA GLU A 118 7.81 22.65 -5.85
C GLU A 118 8.92 23.32 -5.04
N ALA A 119 9.42 22.67 -3.98
CA ALA A 119 10.57 23.13 -3.20
C ALA A 119 11.88 23.01 -3.98
N ARG A 120 11.95 22.10 -4.96
CA ARG A 120 13.13 21.93 -5.80
C ARG A 120 13.36 23.17 -6.68
N GLY A 121 14.62 23.62 -6.70
CA GLY A 121 15.07 24.72 -7.55
C GLY A 121 15.08 24.39 -9.05
N ALA A 122 15.88 25.14 -9.81
CA ALA A 122 16.03 24.91 -11.25
C ALA A 122 16.50 23.47 -11.53
N ARG A 123 15.78 22.77 -12.41
CA ARG A 123 16.11 21.39 -12.80
C ARG A 123 17.45 21.35 -13.51
N THR A 124 18.22 20.31 -13.22
CA THR A 124 19.51 20.01 -13.86
C THR A 124 19.39 18.80 -14.77
N ALA A 125 20.40 18.54 -15.61
CA ALA A 125 20.42 17.33 -16.42
C ALA A 125 20.31 16.05 -15.55
N GLY A 126 20.90 16.07 -14.35
CA GLY A 126 20.84 14.97 -13.37
C GLY A 126 19.44 14.54 -13.00
N ASP A 127 18.49 15.48 -12.98
CA ASP A 127 17.10 15.18 -12.64
C ASP A 127 16.40 14.37 -13.73
N PHE A 128 16.89 14.41 -14.97
CA PHE A 128 16.24 13.76 -16.11
C PHE A 128 16.82 12.38 -16.45
N TYR A 129 18.05 12.10 -16.03
CA TYR A 129 18.68 10.78 -16.18
C TYR A 129 18.83 10.02 -14.86
N GLY A 130 18.32 10.58 -13.76
CA GLY A 130 18.29 9.93 -12.46
C GLY A 130 17.42 8.68 -12.44
N GLU A 131 17.58 7.89 -11.38
CA GLU A 131 16.91 6.60 -11.20
C GLU A 131 15.41 6.76 -10.91
N HIS A 132 15.01 7.89 -10.32
CA HIS A 132 13.62 8.22 -10.03
C HIS A 132 12.96 9.05 -11.14
N SER A 133 11.63 8.96 -11.23
CA SER A 133 10.84 9.97 -11.94
C SER A 133 10.87 11.30 -11.23
N LEU A 134 10.62 12.39 -11.98
CA LEU A 134 10.50 13.71 -11.37
C LEU A 134 9.40 13.67 -10.32
N ASP A 135 9.61 14.34 -9.18
CA ASP A 135 8.68 14.33 -8.03
C ASP A 135 7.23 14.61 -8.45
N LEU A 136 7.03 15.63 -9.29
CA LEU A 136 5.71 15.95 -9.81
C LEU A 136 5.12 14.86 -10.73
N GLN A 137 5.95 14.13 -11.49
CA GLN A 137 5.50 12.95 -12.25
C GLN A 137 5.04 11.83 -11.31
N ARG A 138 5.76 11.59 -10.21
CA ARG A 138 5.37 10.62 -9.17
C ARG A 138 4.01 10.99 -8.55
N ALA A 139 3.83 12.27 -8.19
CA ALA A 139 2.56 12.79 -7.70
C ALA A 139 1.39 12.55 -8.68
N TYR A 140 1.57 12.93 -9.95
CA TYR A 140 0.53 12.73 -10.97
C TYR A 140 0.26 11.27 -11.29
N GLN A 141 1.25 10.39 -11.16
CA GLN A 141 1.07 8.95 -11.33
C GLN A 141 0.14 8.37 -10.26
N ILE A 142 0.34 8.72 -8.99
CA ILE A 142 -0.54 8.32 -7.87
C ILE A 142 -1.99 8.75 -8.16
N VAL A 143 -2.19 10.04 -8.47
CA VAL A 143 -3.54 10.58 -8.74
C VAL A 143 -4.17 9.92 -9.96
N CYS A 144 -3.39 9.66 -11.01
CA CYS A 144 -3.87 9.00 -12.21
C CYS A 144 -4.31 7.56 -11.90
N MET A 145 -3.55 6.80 -11.10
CA MET A 145 -3.98 5.47 -10.63
C MET A 145 -5.28 5.51 -9.82
N MET A 146 -5.44 6.48 -8.92
CA MET A 146 -6.70 6.67 -8.16
C MET A 146 -7.87 6.90 -9.13
N VAL A 147 -7.74 7.88 -10.02
CA VAL A 147 -8.77 8.23 -11.01
C VAL A 147 -9.06 7.08 -11.99
N GLY A 148 -8.05 6.28 -12.31
CA GLY A 148 -8.16 5.11 -13.17
C GLY A 148 -8.96 3.96 -12.54
N GLU A 149 -8.81 3.75 -11.23
CA GLU A 149 -9.55 2.72 -10.47
C GLU A 149 -11.04 3.03 -10.38
N ASP A 150 -11.38 4.24 -9.90
CA ASP A 150 -12.77 4.71 -9.83
C ASP A 150 -12.89 6.21 -10.12
N ARG A 151 -13.07 6.52 -11.41
CA ARG A 151 -13.27 7.89 -11.89
C ARG A 151 -14.40 8.63 -11.18
N ARG A 152 -15.45 7.94 -10.71
CA ARG A 152 -16.58 8.60 -10.04
C ARG A 152 -16.15 9.04 -8.64
N THR A 153 -15.56 8.12 -7.89
CA THR A 153 -15.07 8.38 -6.52
C THR A 153 -14.01 9.48 -6.50
N PHE A 154 -13.09 9.48 -7.46
CA PHE A 154 -11.97 10.43 -7.50
C PHE A 154 -12.15 11.60 -8.45
N SER A 155 -13.39 11.90 -8.87
CA SER A 155 -13.69 13.01 -9.80
C SER A 155 -13.30 14.39 -9.26
N VAL A 156 -13.46 14.61 -7.94
CA VAL A 156 -13.04 15.85 -7.28
C VAL A 156 -11.52 15.97 -7.28
N THR A 157 -10.81 14.90 -6.88
CA THR A 157 -9.35 14.85 -6.91
C THR A 157 -8.80 15.07 -8.32
N ALA A 158 -9.40 14.45 -9.35
CA ALA A 158 -9.02 14.72 -10.74
C ALA A 158 -9.14 16.22 -11.10
N SER A 159 -10.19 16.89 -10.62
CA SER A 159 -10.43 18.30 -10.89
C SER A 159 -9.45 19.21 -10.14
N GLU A 160 -9.16 18.92 -8.87
CA GLU A 160 -8.17 19.63 -8.04
C GLU A 160 -6.75 19.57 -8.65
N TRP A 161 -6.42 18.43 -9.27
CA TRP A 161 -5.13 18.20 -9.91
C TRP A 161 -5.09 18.62 -11.39
N GLY A 162 -6.19 19.15 -11.94
CA GLY A 162 -6.26 19.63 -13.32
C GLY A 162 -6.27 18.53 -14.38
N ILE A 163 -6.64 17.30 -14.02
CA ILE A 163 -6.70 16.17 -14.96
C ILE A 163 -8.04 16.23 -15.72
N ASP A 164 -7.97 16.71 -16.97
CA ASP A 164 -9.15 16.82 -17.84
C ASP A 164 -9.78 15.45 -18.17
N ARG A 165 -11.06 15.45 -18.57
CA ARG A 165 -11.81 14.20 -18.84
C ARG A 165 -11.19 13.31 -19.91
N ARG A 166 -10.48 13.87 -20.90
CA ARG A 166 -9.78 13.08 -21.91
C ARG A 166 -8.58 12.39 -21.27
N ARG A 167 -7.80 13.07 -20.44
CA ARG A 167 -6.68 12.46 -19.72
C ARG A 167 -7.13 11.39 -18.70
N GLN A 168 -8.30 11.56 -18.08
CA GLN A 168 -8.89 10.55 -17.19
C GLN A 168 -9.14 9.20 -17.89
N SER A 169 -9.38 9.18 -19.20
CA SER A 169 -9.50 7.91 -19.94
C SER A 169 -8.17 7.17 -20.04
N GLY A 170 -7.06 7.90 -20.26
CA GLY A 170 -5.71 7.31 -20.22
C GLY A 170 -5.37 6.76 -18.84
N CYS A 171 -5.76 7.46 -17.77
CA CYS A 171 -5.56 6.98 -16.40
C CYS A 171 -6.22 5.62 -16.11
N ARG A 172 -7.39 5.35 -16.72
CA ARG A 172 -8.05 4.05 -16.62
C ARG A 172 -7.20 2.96 -17.27
N ASP A 173 -6.68 3.21 -18.46
CA ASP A 173 -5.84 2.25 -19.19
C ASP A 173 -4.51 2.01 -18.44
N ASP A 174 -3.90 3.08 -17.91
CA ASP A 174 -2.69 3.02 -17.09
C ASP A 174 -2.91 2.17 -15.82
N TYR A 175 -3.97 2.47 -15.05
CA TYR A 175 -4.34 1.68 -13.85
C TYR A 175 -4.60 0.22 -14.18
N GLU A 176 -5.33 -0.06 -15.25
CA GLU A 176 -5.63 -1.41 -15.71
C GLU A 176 -4.36 -2.20 -16.08
N GLN A 177 -3.40 -1.57 -16.75
CA GLN A 177 -2.14 -2.19 -17.09
C GLN A 177 -1.30 -2.49 -15.84
N ILE A 178 -1.18 -1.51 -14.94
CA ILE A 178 -0.38 -1.64 -13.72
C ILE A 178 -0.98 -2.68 -12.77
N SER A 179 -2.28 -2.57 -12.47
CA SER A 179 -2.98 -3.50 -11.56
C SER A 179 -2.92 -4.95 -12.05
N ARG A 180 -3.14 -5.21 -13.35
CA ARG A 180 -2.99 -6.55 -13.91
C ARG A 180 -1.58 -7.10 -13.76
N SER A 181 -0.56 -6.26 -13.97
CA SER A 181 0.84 -6.67 -13.86
C SER A 181 1.20 -6.99 -12.41
N LEU A 182 0.84 -6.13 -11.46
CA LEU A 182 1.09 -6.35 -10.03
C LEU A 182 0.32 -7.58 -9.50
N GLU A 183 -0.93 -7.79 -9.90
CA GLU A 183 -1.67 -8.99 -9.48
C GLU A 183 -1.06 -10.29 -10.02
N GLN A 184 -0.49 -10.28 -11.22
CA GLN A 184 0.25 -11.44 -11.72
C GLN A 184 1.50 -11.75 -10.89
N LEU A 185 2.15 -10.74 -10.31
CA LEU A 185 3.34 -10.89 -9.47
C LEU A 185 2.99 -11.29 -8.03
N ILE A 186 1.89 -10.77 -7.48
CA ILE A 186 1.50 -10.96 -6.08
C ILE A 186 0.67 -12.22 -5.89
N SER A 187 -0.33 -12.47 -6.75
CA SER A 187 -1.30 -13.56 -6.55
C SER A 187 -0.70 -14.96 -6.40
N PRO A 188 0.40 -15.36 -7.09
CA PRO A 188 0.99 -16.69 -6.90
C PRO A 188 1.59 -16.90 -5.51
N ASN A 189 1.84 -15.83 -4.76
CA ASN A 189 2.51 -15.84 -3.47
C ASN A 189 1.57 -15.59 -2.28
N ARG A 190 0.34 -15.08 -2.50
CA ARG A 190 -0.65 -14.78 -1.43
C ARG A 190 -1.05 -15.98 -0.56
N ASP A 191 -1.01 -17.20 -1.13
CA ASP A 191 -1.45 -18.43 -0.45
C ASP A 191 -0.28 -19.39 -0.14
N LYS A 192 0.96 -19.01 -0.45
CA LYS A 192 2.13 -19.74 0.02
C LYS A 192 2.27 -19.40 1.50
N ASN A 193 2.26 -20.41 2.38
CA ASN A 193 2.58 -20.21 3.81
C ASN A 193 3.93 -19.51 3.92
N SER A 194 3.90 -18.19 4.07
CA SER A 194 5.06 -17.36 4.29
C SER A 194 5.75 -17.88 5.54
N ARG A 195 7.06 -18.09 5.42
CA ARG A 195 7.90 -18.56 6.53
C ARG A 195 8.89 -17.49 6.97
N ALA A 196 8.88 -16.33 6.31
CA ALA A 196 9.73 -15.22 6.67
C ALA A 196 9.42 -14.77 8.09
N GLU A 197 10.42 -14.84 8.95
CA GLU A 197 10.44 -14.05 10.17
C GLU A 197 10.60 -12.59 9.76
N VAL A 198 9.66 -11.74 10.17
CA VAL A 198 9.77 -10.29 9.97
C VAL A 198 9.93 -9.66 11.34
N THR A 199 10.99 -8.90 11.55
CA THR A 199 11.33 -8.31 12.86
C THR A 199 11.32 -6.80 12.77
N VAL A 200 10.71 -6.15 13.76
CA VAL A 200 10.61 -4.68 13.84
C VAL A 200 11.47 -4.16 14.99
N ASN A 201 12.36 -3.22 14.68
CA ASN A 201 13.25 -2.59 15.62
C ASN A 201 13.06 -1.08 15.64
N TYR A 202 13.14 -0.50 16.84
CA TYR A 202 13.17 0.96 17.04
C TYR A 202 14.43 1.30 17.81
N GLU A 203 15.38 1.95 17.15
CA GLU A 203 16.58 2.48 17.80
C GLU A 203 16.29 3.80 18.51
N ARG A 204 17.26 4.29 19.29
CA ARG A 204 17.10 5.52 20.06
C ARG A 204 17.26 6.74 19.16
N ALA A 205 16.23 7.57 19.06
CA ALA A 205 16.24 8.79 18.25
C ALA A 205 16.95 10.01 18.89
N GLY A 206 17.17 9.99 20.20
CA GLY A 206 17.63 11.17 20.94
C GLY A 206 16.54 12.24 21.12
N ALA A 207 16.91 13.38 21.73
CA ALA A 207 15.93 14.43 22.10
C ALA A 207 15.42 15.22 20.89
N ARG A 208 16.27 15.45 19.87
CA ARG A 208 15.93 16.24 18.68
C ARG A 208 14.80 15.60 17.89
N LEU A 209 14.87 14.29 17.68
CA LEU A 209 13.94 13.52 16.85
C LEU A 209 12.85 12.82 17.69
N ALA A 210 12.62 13.29 18.91
CA ALA A 210 11.69 12.64 19.84
C ALA A 210 10.25 12.64 19.32
N LEU A 211 9.83 13.68 18.58
CA LEU A 211 8.51 13.76 17.97
C LEU A 211 8.36 12.72 16.84
N ALA A 212 9.30 12.68 15.89
CA ALA A 212 9.32 11.68 14.81
C ALA A 212 9.30 10.25 15.36
N TYR A 213 10.17 9.95 16.33
CA TYR A 213 10.21 8.65 17.02
C TYR A 213 8.86 8.28 17.64
N LYS A 214 8.28 9.21 18.41
CA LYS A 214 7.02 8.97 19.11
C LYS A 214 5.90 8.74 18.11
N THR A 215 5.78 9.58 17.08
CA THR A 215 4.78 9.47 16.02
C THR A 215 4.85 8.11 15.34
N LEU A 216 6.04 7.69 14.87
CA LEU A 216 6.19 6.40 14.20
C LEU A 216 5.83 5.23 15.11
N ARG A 217 6.33 5.23 16.34
CA ARG A 217 6.11 4.13 17.29
C ARG A 217 4.67 4.03 17.77
N GLU A 218 4.01 5.16 18.04
CA GLU A 218 2.60 5.17 18.48
C GLU A 218 1.64 4.83 17.33
N SER A 219 2.02 5.15 16.08
CA SER A 219 1.25 4.77 14.89
C SER A 219 1.28 3.27 14.58
N ARG A 220 2.24 2.52 15.13
CA ARG A 220 2.45 1.08 14.89
C ARG A 220 2.55 0.69 13.41
N LEU A 221 2.92 1.63 12.55
CA LEU A 221 2.98 1.42 11.10
C LEU A 221 3.96 0.29 10.74
N LEU A 222 5.15 0.27 11.36
CA LEU A 222 6.17 -0.76 11.07
C LEU A 222 5.65 -2.16 11.40
N GLU A 223 4.99 -2.33 12.54
CA GLU A 223 4.41 -3.60 12.96
C GLU A 223 3.32 -4.08 12.03
N SER A 224 2.44 -3.18 11.59
CA SER A 224 1.36 -3.54 10.69
C SER A 224 1.86 -3.84 9.27
N VAL A 225 2.84 -3.09 8.76
CA VAL A 225 3.51 -3.42 7.49
C VAL A 225 4.27 -4.75 7.62
N ALA A 226 4.96 -4.99 8.73
CA ALA A 226 5.63 -6.27 8.98
C ALA A 226 4.65 -7.44 8.93
N GLU A 227 3.45 -7.28 9.48
CA GLU A 227 2.43 -8.32 9.44
C GLU A 227 1.80 -8.47 8.05
N ASP A 228 1.62 -7.39 7.29
CA ASP A 228 1.23 -7.49 5.88
C ASP A 228 2.27 -8.29 5.08
N ILE A 229 3.56 -8.01 5.29
CA ILE A 229 4.67 -8.75 4.66
C ILE A 229 4.62 -10.24 5.03
N ARG A 230 4.43 -10.54 6.32
CA ARG A 230 4.31 -11.93 6.80
C ARG A 230 3.16 -12.66 6.12
N ASN A 231 2.07 -11.99 5.79
CA ASN A 231 0.84 -12.68 5.38
C ASN A 231 0.59 -12.71 3.87
N ASN A 232 1.14 -11.77 3.09
CA ASN A 232 0.63 -11.52 1.73
C ASN A 232 1.62 -11.75 0.58
N TYR A 233 2.92 -11.86 0.84
CA TYR A 233 3.92 -11.90 -0.25
C TYR A 233 4.76 -13.18 -0.35
N GLY A 234 4.47 -14.20 0.46
CA GLY A 234 5.10 -15.52 0.34
C GLY A 234 6.64 -15.51 0.45
N LEU A 235 7.19 -14.60 1.24
CA LEU A 235 8.63 -14.50 1.48
C LEU A 235 9.13 -15.67 2.33
N THR A 236 10.37 -16.11 2.06
CA THR A 236 11.03 -17.20 2.80
C THR A 236 12.28 -16.75 3.55
N THR A 237 12.84 -15.60 3.18
CA THR A 237 14.02 -15.01 3.82
C THR A 237 13.57 -14.14 4.99
N PRO A 238 14.31 -14.11 6.12
CA PRO A 238 14.05 -13.14 7.18
C PRO A 238 14.09 -11.70 6.66
N VAL A 239 13.21 -10.85 7.18
CA VAL A 239 13.13 -9.42 6.83
C VAL A 239 13.24 -8.59 8.10
N LEU A 240 14.05 -7.55 8.06
CA LEU A 240 14.19 -6.58 9.14
C LEU A 240 13.48 -5.28 8.74
N ILE A 241 12.81 -4.64 9.69
CA ILE A 241 12.31 -3.27 9.54
C ILE A 241 12.83 -2.49 10.74
N THR A 242 13.73 -1.54 10.49
CA THR A 242 14.43 -0.80 11.55
C THR A 242 14.18 0.68 11.37
N ALA A 243 13.68 1.33 12.43
CA ALA A 243 13.67 2.79 12.51
C ALA A 243 14.85 3.28 13.34
N MET A 244 15.63 4.22 12.79
CA MET A 244 16.88 4.69 13.39
C MET A 244 17.23 6.13 13.00
N VAL A 245 18.34 6.64 13.53
CA VAL A 245 18.93 7.93 13.14
C VAL A 245 19.91 7.68 12.00
N CYS A 246 19.79 8.42 10.90
CA CYS A 246 20.63 8.21 9.71
C CYS A 246 21.50 9.42 9.33
N ASP A 247 21.35 10.55 10.03
CA ASP A 247 21.96 11.85 9.68
C ASP A 247 21.47 12.48 8.36
N GLU A 248 20.47 11.88 7.70
CA GLU A 248 19.79 12.39 6.52
C GLU A 248 18.32 11.95 6.46
N PRO A 249 17.40 12.76 5.88
CA PRO A 249 16.00 12.38 5.72
C PRO A 249 15.85 11.34 4.62
N ASN A 250 15.74 10.06 5.01
CA ASN A 250 15.71 8.95 4.06
C ASN A 250 14.89 7.75 4.57
N ALA A 251 14.53 6.86 3.65
CA ALA A 251 14.14 5.49 3.92
C ALA A 251 14.60 4.65 2.73
N PHE A 252 15.08 3.44 2.98
CA PHE A 252 15.62 2.61 1.91
C PHE A 252 15.61 1.12 2.28
N TYR A 253 15.59 0.29 1.24
CA TYR A 253 15.78 -1.14 1.33
C TYR A 253 17.26 -1.54 1.10
N ASP A 254 17.85 -2.26 2.05
CA ASP A 254 19.15 -2.92 1.89
C ASP A 254 18.97 -4.40 1.51
N SER A 255 19.31 -4.70 0.25
CA SER A 255 19.32 -6.06 -0.31
C SER A 255 20.22 -7.07 0.42
N GLN A 256 21.34 -6.62 1.00
CA GLN A 256 22.35 -7.48 1.61
C GLN A 256 21.85 -8.06 2.94
N SER A 257 21.26 -7.22 3.78
CA SER A 257 20.66 -7.61 5.07
C SER A 257 19.18 -7.97 4.97
N SER A 258 18.53 -7.69 3.83
CA SER A 258 17.06 -7.81 3.68
C SER A 258 16.32 -6.93 4.68
N GLU A 259 16.74 -5.67 4.76
CA GLU A 259 16.30 -4.72 5.78
C GLU A 259 15.67 -3.49 5.15
N ILE A 260 14.50 -3.09 5.66
CA ILE A 260 13.89 -1.79 5.37
C ILE A 260 14.28 -0.85 6.50
N ILE A 261 14.98 0.23 6.17
CA ILE A 261 15.45 1.23 7.14
C ILE A 261 14.61 2.48 6.97
N VAL A 262 14.08 3.01 8.08
CA VAL A 262 13.33 4.27 8.13
C VAL A 262 14.06 5.25 9.03
N CYS A 263 14.55 6.34 8.46
CA CYS A 263 15.25 7.36 9.22
C CYS A 263 14.25 8.29 9.91
N TYR A 264 14.45 8.56 11.20
CA TYR A 264 13.58 9.50 11.92
C TYR A 264 13.62 10.90 11.33
N GLU A 265 14.72 11.28 10.70
CA GLU A 265 14.88 12.51 9.94
C GLU A 265 13.87 12.65 8.79
N LEU A 266 13.47 11.55 8.15
CA LEU A 266 12.47 11.61 7.07
C LEU A 266 11.12 12.08 7.60
N LEU A 267 10.72 11.59 8.77
CA LEU A 267 9.47 12.01 9.41
C LEU A 267 9.56 13.45 9.91
N ASP A 268 10.72 13.85 10.43
CA ASP A 268 11.02 15.24 10.81
C ASP A 268 10.88 16.18 9.61
N ASP A 269 11.40 15.78 8.45
CA ASP A 269 11.27 16.53 7.19
C ASP A 269 9.81 16.62 6.72
N TYR A 270 9.03 15.53 6.83
CA TYR A 270 7.59 15.58 6.57
C TYR A 270 6.85 16.55 7.50
N PHE A 271 7.25 16.65 8.77
CA PHE A 271 6.69 17.64 9.70
C PHE A 271 7.01 19.06 9.23
N ASP A 272 8.26 19.35 8.89
CA ASP A 272 8.69 20.67 8.43
C ASP A 272 7.98 21.06 7.12
N MET A 273 7.91 20.13 6.17
CA MET A 273 7.29 20.33 4.86
C MET A 273 5.80 20.70 4.98
N ILE A 274 5.01 19.93 5.74
CA ILE A 274 3.57 20.19 5.85
C ILE A 274 3.27 21.43 6.68
N ASN A 275 4.08 21.73 7.72
CA ASN A 275 3.91 22.95 8.50
C ASN A 275 4.17 24.19 7.64
N ALA A 276 5.23 24.18 6.83
CA ALA A 276 5.51 25.27 5.89
C ALA A 276 4.37 25.46 4.87
N HIS A 277 3.77 24.36 4.38
CA HIS A 277 2.62 24.42 3.49
C HIS A 277 1.39 25.06 4.16
N ILE A 278 1.03 24.61 5.37
CA ILE A 278 -0.12 25.12 6.13
C ILE A 278 0.04 26.61 6.43
N GLU A 279 1.25 27.04 6.80
CA GLU A 279 1.58 28.45 7.02
C GLU A 279 1.40 29.29 5.75
N ALA A 280 1.92 28.80 4.61
CA ALA A 280 1.79 29.47 3.32
C ALA A 280 0.34 29.57 2.82
N SER A 281 -0.49 28.56 3.10
CA SER A 281 -1.92 28.52 2.75
C SER A 281 -2.80 29.38 3.69
N GLY A 282 -2.21 29.99 4.72
CA GLY A 282 -2.92 30.81 5.71
C GLY A 282 -3.85 29.97 6.61
N GLY A 283 -3.47 28.72 6.91
CA GLY A 283 -4.21 27.80 7.78
C GLY A 283 -5.55 27.31 7.21
N ARG A 284 -5.77 27.48 5.90
CA ARG A 284 -7.00 27.07 5.21
C ARG A 284 -6.74 25.83 4.34
N ASP A 285 -6.67 24.69 5.00
CA ASP A 285 -6.84 23.35 4.40
C ASP A 285 -8.04 22.65 5.04
#